data_AF-A0A1H7BJZ1-F1
#
_entry.id   AF-A0A1H7BJZ1-F1
#
_cell.length_a   1.000
_cell.length_b   1.000
_cell.length_c   1.000
_cell.angle_alpha   90.00
_cell.angle_beta   90.00
_cell.angle_gamma   90.00
#
_symmetry.space_group_name_H-M   'P 1'
#
loop_
_entity.id
_entity.type
_entity.pdbx_description
1 polymer ?
#
loop_
_entity_poly.entity_id
_entity_poly.type
_entity_poly.pdbx_seq_one_letter_code
_entity_poly.pdbx_strand_id
1 'polypeptide(L)'
;MTANVQLAFESPSGTRLSHPWIDALFDDGTFSDLLPSGDDNRCQTGPLGFGFIRGRGAYFHVLDLNVIRSPENRHAGGSLPFVIDQALLTGHPVITVIEEATRPVSDPAEFSTPRSAHLEPALQAILRASGVVPQICITTGPLNGSEALLLEMSDFRIGIGGPATVAAIATEEAAKINGETLPRESRNGLDLTSETLEETAQTVRALLSYLPSNNRTRPPALPYTYDEEAETASGQTTAALLEINTLENEPYDLSATVRCFVDFQDLLTLGNAEPAALNVGFARIAGRPVGIVQSDPLTDLGHLDSTSMRSTSRFLRLCDTYNLPVISFTDAPGLMPGAAENDYELLKNMAALTAQYRMLTVPLVAVLARPSSNDGTLTMGVNAADEILHLLPADENSPAQTQTTPRATRASLIESLLRLEHKTSVLGPARKYPGLVQ
;
A
#
# COMPACT_ATOMS: atom_id res chain seq x y z
N MET A 1 -12.17 26.69 -9.00
CA MET A 1 -11.01 27.61 -9.02
C MET A 1 -9.78 26.75 -8.80
N THR A 2 -9.18 26.26 -9.88
CA THR A 2 -7.98 25.42 -9.89
C THR A 2 -6.77 26.33 -9.71
N ALA A 3 -6.07 26.19 -8.58
CA ALA A 3 -4.79 26.85 -8.38
C ALA A 3 -3.72 26.07 -9.16
N ASN A 4 -3.34 26.58 -10.34
CA ASN A 4 -2.15 26.12 -11.04
C ASN A 4 -0.93 26.51 -10.20
N VAL A 5 -0.33 25.54 -9.51
CA VAL A 5 0.98 25.73 -8.87
C VAL A 5 2.02 25.72 -9.98
N GLN A 6 2.38 26.90 -10.45
CA GLN A 6 3.42 27.10 -11.44
C GLN A 6 4.78 27.07 -10.73
N LEU A 7 5.42 25.91 -10.68
CA LEU A 7 6.78 25.76 -10.15
C LEU A 7 7.76 26.32 -11.20
N ALA A 8 8.27 27.53 -10.96
CA ALA A 8 9.30 28.15 -11.80
C ALA A 8 10.67 27.60 -11.42
N PHE A 9 11.36 26.96 -12.37
CA PHE A 9 12.71 26.45 -12.21
C PHE A 9 13.72 27.39 -12.88
N GLU A 10 14.44 28.18 -12.09
CA GLU A 10 15.74 28.72 -12.48
C GLU A 10 16.69 28.69 -11.28
N SER A 11 17.82 28.01 -11.43
CA SER A 11 19.04 28.41 -10.71
C SER A 11 20.24 28.30 -11.65
N PRO A 12 20.94 29.42 -11.93
CA PRO A 12 22.22 29.37 -12.61
C PRO A 12 23.30 28.96 -11.61
N SER A 13 24.26 28.16 -12.07
CA SER A 13 25.53 27.83 -11.42
C SER A 13 25.48 27.00 -10.12
N GLY A 14 25.60 25.68 -10.22
CA GLY A 14 26.27 24.81 -9.22
C GLY A 14 25.72 24.74 -7.78
N THR A 15 24.66 25.46 -7.46
CA THR A 15 23.96 25.41 -6.17
C THR A 15 22.97 24.25 -6.18
N ARG A 16 22.87 23.51 -5.06
CA ARG A 16 21.87 22.46 -4.79
C ARG A 16 20.54 22.81 -5.47
N LEU A 17 19.98 21.89 -6.25
CA LEU A 17 18.61 22.05 -6.75
C LEU A 17 17.69 22.01 -5.52
N SER A 18 17.34 23.17 -4.96
CA SER A 18 16.31 23.26 -3.93
C SER A 18 14.99 22.86 -4.57
N HIS A 19 14.48 21.70 -4.21
CA HIS A 19 13.22 21.18 -4.69
C HIS A 19 12.25 21.09 -3.50
N PRO A 20 10.98 21.54 -3.62
CA PRO A 20 10.04 21.55 -2.50
C PRO A 20 9.91 20.18 -1.80
N TRP A 21 9.99 19.10 -2.59
CA TRP A 21 9.98 17.73 -2.07
C TRP A 21 11.17 17.39 -1.16
N ILE A 22 12.36 17.92 -1.45
CA ILE A 22 13.55 17.63 -0.67
C ILE A 22 13.37 18.17 0.75
N ASP A 23 12.98 19.45 0.86
CA ASP A 23 12.77 20.12 2.13
C ASP A 23 11.57 19.52 2.89
N ALA A 24 10.53 19.08 2.18
CA ALA A 24 9.35 18.50 2.79
C ALA A 24 9.54 17.05 3.28
N LEU A 25 10.40 16.25 2.63
CA LEU A 25 10.58 14.82 2.94
C LEU A 25 11.76 14.57 3.90
N PHE A 26 12.92 15.15 3.62
CA PHE A 26 14.17 14.81 4.30
C PHE A 26 14.38 15.61 5.58
N ASP A 27 15.22 15.07 6.46
CA ASP A 27 15.69 15.74 7.66
C ASP A 27 16.65 16.87 7.26
N ASP A 28 16.57 18.00 7.97
CA ASP A 28 17.29 19.24 7.63
C ASP A 28 18.79 19.00 7.39
N GLY A 29 19.26 19.39 6.21
CA GLY A 29 20.68 19.33 5.83
C GLY A 29 21.23 17.93 5.54
N THR A 30 20.39 16.89 5.54
CA THR A 30 20.84 15.50 5.32
C THR A 30 20.87 15.07 3.85
N PHE A 31 20.15 15.76 2.98
CA PHE A 31 20.07 15.42 1.57
C PHE A 31 21.38 15.74 0.83
N SER A 32 21.87 14.75 0.08
CA SER A 32 23.03 14.85 -0.79
C SER A 32 22.64 14.46 -2.21
N ASP A 33 22.89 15.37 -3.15
CA ASP A 33 22.79 15.09 -4.57
C ASP A 33 23.76 13.96 -4.97
N LEU A 34 23.28 13.05 -5.81
CA LEU A 34 24.06 11.93 -6.34
C LEU A 34 24.49 12.17 -7.79
N LEU A 35 24.47 13.43 -8.23
CA LEU A 35 24.84 13.79 -9.59
C LEU A 35 26.28 13.32 -9.90
N PRO A 36 26.50 12.60 -11.01
CA PRO A 36 27.85 12.35 -11.48
C PRO A 36 28.50 13.70 -11.82
N SER A 37 29.67 13.97 -11.24
CA SER A 37 30.39 15.22 -11.47
C SER A 37 30.81 15.32 -12.95
N GLY A 38 30.20 16.22 -13.73
CA GLY A 38 30.57 16.49 -15.12
C GLY A 38 29.46 17.15 -15.95
N ASP A 39 29.83 17.76 -17.09
CA ASP A 39 28.97 18.52 -18.03
C ASP A 39 27.82 17.72 -18.69
N ASP A 40 27.62 16.46 -18.33
CA ASP A 40 26.62 15.58 -18.97
C ASP A 40 25.25 15.65 -18.27
N ASN A 41 24.72 16.87 -18.13
CA ASN A 41 23.35 17.15 -17.66
C ASN A 41 22.25 16.54 -18.58
N ARG A 42 22.62 15.91 -19.70
CA ARG A 42 21.73 15.36 -20.74
C ARG A 42 21.00 14.08 -20.34
N CYS A 43 21.34 13.51 -19.18
CA CYS A 43 20.72 12.30 -18.63
C CYS A 43 19.80 12.60 -17.41
N GLN A 44 19.65 13.88 -17.03
CA GLN A 44 18.90 14.27 -15.86
C GLN A 44 17.43 14.52 -16.19
N THR A 45 16.57 13.99 -15.33
CA THR A 45 15.11 14.15 -15.39
C THR A 45 14.59 15.07 -14.30
N GLY A 46 15.46 15.51 -13.38
CA GLY A 46 15.10 16.21 -12.16
C GLY A 46 16.09 15.88 -11.03
N PRO A 47 15.88 16.41 -9.81
CA PRO A 47 16.70 16.10 -8.64
C PRO A 47 16.83 14.59 -8.38
N LEU A 48 18.04 14.16 -8.00
CA LEU A 48 18.33 12.77 -7.64
C LEU A 48 19.37 12.72 -6.52
N GLY A 49 19.11 11.93 -5.49
CA GLY A 49 19.98 11.95 -4.32
C GLY A 49 19.62 10.93 -3.25
N PHE A 50 20.31 11.08 -2.12
CA PHE A 50 20.11 10.29 -0.93
C PHE A 50 20.05 11.22 0.29
N GLY A 51 19.15 10.92 1.22
CA GLY A 51 19.04 11.66 2.47
C GLY A 51 18.43 10.81 3.56
N PHE A 52 18.21 11.41 4.74
CA PHE A 52 17.59 10.73 5.87
C PHE A 52 16.18 11.25 6.10
N ILE A 53 15.25 10.35 6.41
CA ILE A 53 13.87 10.64 6.80
C ILE A 53 13.68 10.05 8.19
N ARG A 54 13.54 10.90 9.20
CA ARG A 54 13.47 10.50 10.62
C ARG A 54 14.66 9.59 11.00
N GLY A 55 15.86 9.95 10.56
CA GLY A 55 17.10 9.22 10.81
C GLY A 55 17.28 7.94 9.99
N ARG A 56 16.40 7.64 9.02
CA ARG A 56 16.52 6.46 8.13
C ARG A 56 16.82 6.87 6.70
N GLY A 57 17.83 6.25 6.09
CA GLY A 57 18.23 6.56 4.72
C GLY A 57 17.15 6.22 3.68
N ALA A 58 16.98 7.08 2.69
CA ALA A 58 16.13 6.84 1.53
C ALA A 58 16.72 7.51 0.28
N TYR A 59 16.57 6.86 -0.87
CA TYR A 59 16.88 7.44 -2.15
C TYR A 59 15.70 8.23 -2.71
N PHE A 60 16.01 9.31 -3.41
CA PHE A 60 15.04 10.19 -4.02
C PHE A 60 15.32 10.38 -5.49
N HIS A 61 14.26 10.43 -6.28
CA HIS A 61 14.33 10.72 -7.69
C HIS A 61 13.11 11.52 -8.14
N VAL A 62 13.33 12.54 -8.97
CA VAL A 62 12.28 13.27 -9.66
C VAL A 62 12.36 12.99 -11.17
N LEU A 63 11.22 12.59 -11.71
CA LEU A 63 10.97 12.34 -13.12
C LEU A 63 10.09 13.46 -13.68
N ASP A 64 10.71 14.56 -14.12
CA ASP A 64 10.00 15.65 -14.82
C ASP A 64 9.66 15.22 -16.25
N LEU A 65 8.37 15.03 -16.50
CA LEU A 65 7.89 14.61 -17.81
C LEU A 65 8.10 15.68 -18.88
N ASN A 66 8.24 16.97 -18.54
CA ASN A 66 8.56 18.01 -19.51
C ASN A 66 10.00 17.84 -20.05
N VAL A 67 10.91 17.41 -19.18
CA VAL A 67 12.33 17.19 -19.51
C VAL A 67 12.49 15.91 -20.33
N ILE A 68 11.83 14.82 -19.95
CA ILE A 68 11.89 13.53 -20.65
C ILE A 68 11.17 13.58 -22.00
N ARG A 69 10.02 14.26 -22.04
CA ARG A 69 9.28 14.53 -23.27
C ARG A 69 9.83 15.77 -23.98
N SER A 70 11.11 16.10 -23.80
CA SER A 70 11.82 17.03 -24.69
C SER A 70 12.55 16.25 -25.80
N PRO A 71 12.44 16.65 -27.08
CA PRO A 71 13.16 15.99 -28.17
C PRO A 71 14.69 16.09 -28.05
N GLU A 72 15.19 17.01 -27.23
CA GLU A 72 16.60 17.26 -26.97
C GLU A 72 17.19 16.25 -25.96
N ASN A 73 16.34 15.61 -25.15
CA ASN A 73 16.73 14.71 -24.06
C ASN A 73 16.46 13.22 -24.37
N ARG A 74 16.91 12.77 -25.53
CA ARG A 74 16.74 11.37 -25.98
C ARG A 74 17.44 10.32 -25.10
N HIS A 75 18.35 10.75 -24.22
CA HIS A 75 19.14 9.88 -23.34
C HIS A 75 18.71 9.95 -21.86
N ALA A 76 17.65 10.69 -21.53
CA ALA A 76 17.23 10.97 -20.14
C ALA A 76 16.56 9.78 -19.40
N GLY A 77 16.97 8.54 -19.68
CA GLY A 77 16.42 7.33 -19.05
C GLY A 77 17.32 6.62 -18.05
N GLY A 78 18.56 7.08 -17.86
CA GLY A 78 19.52 6.43 -16.98
C GLY A 78 19.40 6.79 -15.50
N SER A 79 18.70 7.89 -15.17
CA SER A 79 18.64 8.44 -13.80
C SER A 79 17.93 7.50 -12.81
N LEU A 80 16.72 7.05 -13.14
CA LEU A 80 15.97 6.13 -12.27
C LEU A 80 16.65 4.77 -12.10
N PRO A 81 17.11 4.08 -13.16
CA PRO A 81 17.90 2.85 -13.02
C PRO A 81 19.13 3.02 -12.12
N PHE A 82 19.86 4.13 -12.27
CA PHE A 82 21.02 4.41 -11.44
C PHE A 82 20.66 4.54 -9.96
N VAL A 83 19.61 5.31 -9.63
CA VAL A 83 19.14 5.49 -8.25
C VAL A 83 18.70 4.16 -7.65
N ILE A 84 17.94 3.35 -8.41
CA ILE A 84 17.50 2.04 -7.97
C ILE A 84 18.69 1.09 -7.75
N ASP A 85 19.69 1.10 -8.62
CA ASP A 85 20.88 0.27 -8.44
C ASP A 85 21.64 0.65 -7.15
N GLN A 86 21.74 1.95 -6.82
CA GLN A 86 22.32 2.40 -5.55
C GLN A 86 21.48 1.96 -4.33
N ALA A 87 20.16 2.06 -4.44
CA ALA A 87 19.23 1.63 -3.41
C ALA A 87 19.30 0.12 -3.14
N LEU A 88 19.44 -0.69 -4.20
CA LEU A 88 19.65 -2.12 -4.12
C LEU A 88 20.99 -2.48 -3.47
N LEU A 89 22.06 -1.74 -3.79
CA LEU A 89 23.39 -1.97 -3.21
C LEU A 89 23.42 -1.68 -1.70
N THR A 90 22.73 -0.64 -1.27
CA THR A 90 22.76 -0.19 0.14
C THR A 90 21.57 -0.69 0.97
N GLY A 91 20.53 -1.21 0.32
CA GLY A 91 19.32 -1.74 0.96
C GLY A 91 18.43 -0.66 1.57
N HIS A 92 18.21 0.45 0.87
CA HIS A 92 17.33 1.56 1.32
C HIS A 92 16.12 1.73 0.40
N PRO A 93 14.99 2.27 0.92
CA PRO A 93 13.82 2.59 0.11
C PRO A 93 14.10 3.60 -1.00
N VAL A 94 13.30 3.55 -2.07
CA VAL A 94 13.32 4.52 -3.18
C VAL A 94 12.00 5.27 -3.22
N ILE A 95 12.09 6.59 -3.30
CA ILE A 95 10.95 7.49 -3.51
C ILE A 95 11.12 8.14 -4.88
N THR A 96 10.19 7.87 -5.78
CA THR A 96 10.15 8.46 -7.12
C THR A 96 8.97 9.40 -7.24
N VAL A 97 9.20 10.65 -7.59
CA VAL A 97 8.15 11.63 -7.90
C VAL A 97 8.06 11.77 -9.41
N ILE A 98 6.91 11.47 -9.99
CA ILE A 98 6.61 11.73 -11.40
C ILE A 98 5.84 13.04 -11.48
N GLU A 99 6.46 14.04 -12.09
CA GLU A 99 5.85 15.36 -12.23
C GLU A 99 5.09 15.48 -13.55
N GLU A 100 3.85 15.96 -13.49
CA GLU A 100 2.99 16.11 -14.66
C GLU A 100 3.65 16.98 -15.74
N ALA A 101 3.50 16.56 -17.00
CA ALA A 101 3.87 17.40 -18.13
C ALA A 101 2.89 18.58 -18.26
N THR A 102 3.40 19.80 -18.15
CA THR A 102 2.60 21.02 -18.33
C THR A 102 2.37 21.36 -19.80
N ARG A 103 3.14 20.74 -20.71
CA ARG A 103 3.00 20.92 -22.16
C ARG A 103 2.16 19.81 -22.79
N PRO A 104 1.00 20.11 -23.41
CA PRO A 104 0.25 19.13 -24.18
C PRO A 104 1.09 18.63 -25.37
N VAL A 105 0.96 17.36 -25.72
CA VAL A 105 1.61 16.78 -26.90
C VAL A 105 0.93 17.36 -28.14
N SER A 106 1.61 18.30 -28.80
CA SER A 106 1.03 19.09 -29.90
C SER A 106 1.28 18.52 -31.30
N ASP A 107 2.26 17.63 -31.47
CA ASP A 107 2.64 17.08 -32.78
C ASP A 107 2.46 15.54 -32.80
N PRO A 108 1.67 14.97 -33.73
CA PRO A 108 1.55 13.53 -33.92
C PRO A 108 2.88 12.80 -34.16
N ALA A 109 3.91 13.48 -34.67
CA ALA A 109 5.26 12.93 -34.78
C ALA A 109 5.96 12.74 -33.43
N GLU A 110 5.49 13.40 -32.36
CA GLU A 110 5.93 13.14 -30.98
C GLU A 110 5.45 11.78 -30.46
N PHE A 111 4.47 11.15 -31.11
CA PHE A 111 4.07 9.76 -30.85
C PHE A 111 4.89 8.73 -31.67
N SER A 112 5.60 9.13 -32.74
CA SER A 112 6.16 8.20 -33.74
C SER A 112 7.67 7.92 -33.63
N THR A 113 8.35 8.42 -32.59
CA THR A 113 9.76 8.09 -32.26
C THR A 113 9.83 7.34 -30.92
N PRO A 114 10.88 6.53 -30.62
CA PRO A 114 10.92 5.68 -29.43
C PRO A 114 11.22 6.54 -28.18
N ARG A 115 10.30 7.43 -27.80
CA ARG A 115 10.39 8.22 -26.57
C ARG A 115 10.22 7.36 -25.33
N SER A 116 9.72 6.13 -25.46
CA SER A 116 9.74 5.08 -24.44
C SER A 116 11.13 4.46 -24.23
N ALA A 117 12.19 4.92 -24.91
CA ALA A 117 13.55 4.41 -24.68
C ALA A 117 14.01 4.57 -23.22
N HIS A 118 13.48 5.55 -22.50
CA HIS A 118 13.73 5.72 -21.06
C HIS A 118 12.94 4.73 -20.18
N LEU A 119 11.80 4.23 -20.67
CA LEU A 119 10.90 3.38 -19.91
C LEU A 119 11.44 1.97 -19.75
N GLU A 120 11.98 1.37 -20.81
CA GLU A 120 12.43 -0.02 -20.73
C GLU A 120 13.50 -0.24 -19.62
N PRO A 121 14.57 0.58 -19.54
CA PRO A 121 15.53 0.47 -18.43
C PRO A 121 14.91 0.74 -17.05
N ALA A 122 13.99 1.71 -16.97
CA ALA A 122 13.30 2.07 -15.73
C ALA A 122 12.38 0.95 -15.22
N LEU A 123 11.59 0.35 -16.10
CA LEU A 123 10.70 -0.79 -15.79
C LEU A 123 11.53 -1.99 -15.33
N GLN A 124 12.63 -2.28 -16.02
CA GLN A 124 13.57 -3.33 -15.59
C GLN A 124 14.15 -3.06 -14.20
N ALA A 125 14.53 -1.81 -13.91
CA ALA A 125 15.05 -1.44 -12.60
C ALA A 125 14.00 -1.61 -11.49
N ILE A 126 12.76 -1.14 -11.70
CA ILE A 126 11.65 -1.31 -10.76
C ILE A 126 11.40 -2.79 -10.46
N LEU A 127 11.41 -3.64 -11.49
CA LEU A 127 11.28 -5.09 -11.33
C LEU A 127 12.43 -5.72 -10.52
N ARG A 128 13.67 -5.29 -10.75
CA ARG A 128 14.83 -5.76 -9.96
C ARG A 128 14.72 -5.36 -8.48
N ALA A 129 14.14 -4.20 -8.19
CA ALA A 129 13.93 -3.72 -6.83
C ALA A 129 12.67 -4.28 -6.17
N SER A 130 11.71 -4.79 -6.95
CA SER A 130 10.45 -5.31 -6.43
C SER A 130 10.72 -6.48 -5.50
N GLY A 131 10.15 -6.39 -4.30
CA GLY A 131 10.37 -7.38 -3.27
C GLY A 131 11.69 -7.29 -2.52
N VAL A 132 12.56 -6.32 -2.84
CA VAL A 132 13.89 -6.15 -2.21
C VAL A 132 13.92 -4.90 -1.33
N VAL A 133 13.62 -3.73 -1.90
CA VAL A 133 13.53 -2.45 -1.20
C VAL A 133 12.17 -1.81 -1.44
N PRO A 134 11.56 -1.14 -0.45
CA PRO A 134 10.29 -0.45 -0.65
C PRO A 134 10.37 0.60 -1.75
N GLN A 135 9.45 0.53 -2.72
CA GLN A 135 9.34 1.47 -3.83
C GLN A 135 8.06 2.31 -3.70
N ILE A 136 8.22 3.60 -3.44
CA ILE A 136 7.11 4.55 -3.32
C ILE A 136 7.13 5.45 -4.55
N CYS A 137 6.04 5.43 -5.32
CA CYS A 137 5.88 6.29 -6.48
C CYS A 137 4.76 7.31 -6.22
N ILE A 138 5.10 8.58 -6.41
CA ILE A 138 4.22 9.72 -6.20
C ILE A 138 3.95 10.34 -7.57
N THR A 139 2.69 10.66 -7.86
CA THR A 139 2.33 11.46 -9.03
C THR A 139 1.75 12.79 -8.59
N THR A 140 2.23 13.89 -9.18
CA THR A 140 1.74 15.25 -8.89
C THR A 140 0.53 15.66 -9.74
N GLY A 141 0.12 14.82 -10.69
CA GLY A 141 -1.02 15.04 -11.57
C GLY A 141 -1.43 13.78 -12.35
N PRO A 142 -2.38 13.88 -13.29
CA PRO A 142 -2.79 12.77 -14.12
C PRO A 142 -1.63 12.25 -14.99
N LEU A 143 -1.41 10.94 -14.96
CA LEU A 143 -0.43 10.27 -15.81
C LEU A 143 -1.14 9.65 -17.01
N ASN A 144 -0.77 10.13 -18.20
CA ASN A 144 -1.25 9.60 -19.47
C ASN A 144 -0.12 8.87 -20.19
N GLY A 145 -0.41 7.67 -20.70
CA GLY A 145 0.51 6.89 -21.53
C GLY A 145 1.33 5.87 -20.75
N SER A 146 2.43 5.43 -21.35
CA SER A 146 3.25 4.32 -20.86
C SER A 146 3.99 4.61 -19.54
N GLU A 147 4.13 5.87 -19.14
CA GLU A 147 4.74 6.27 -17.86
C GLU A 147 3.88 5.88 -16.65
N ALA A 148 2.57 5.71 -16.83
CA ALA A 148 1.68 5.17 -15.79
C ALA A 148 2.09 3.75 -15.34
N LEU A 149 2.82 3.01 -16.18
CA LEU A 149 3.36 1.70 -15.82
C LEU A 149 4.38 1.80 -14.66
N LEU A 150 5.15 2.88 -14.56
CA LEU A 150 6.11 3.08 -13.47
C LEU A 150 5.39 3.19 -12.12
N LEU A 151 4.27 3.93 -12.11
CA LEU A 151 3.39 4.05 -10.95
C LEU A 151 2.79 2.67 -10.61
N GLU A 152 2.14 2.00 -11.55
CA GLU A 152 1.45 0.72 -11.33
C GLU A 152 2.38 -0.42 -10.88
N MET A 153 3.65 -0.39 -11.30
CA MET A 153 4.64 -1.40 -10.93
C MET A 153 5.35 -1.13 -9.60
N SER A 154 5.12 0.03 -8.98
CA SER A 154 5.68 0.37 -7.67
C SER A 154 4.89 -0.29 -6.53
N ASP A 155 5.51 -0.43 -5.36
CA ASP A 155 4.86 -1.05 -4.19
C ASP A 155 3.74 -0.16 -3.62
N PHE A 156 3.94 1.15 -3.62
CA PHE A 156 2.97 2.13 -3.12
C PHE A 156 2.78 3.27 -4.11
N ARG A 157 1.51 3.57 -4.40
CA ARG A 157 1.08 4.54 -5.41
C ARG A 157 0.36 5.69 -4.73
N ILE A 158 0.94 6.89 -4.77
CA ILE A 158 0.39 8.08 -4.09
C ILE A 158 0.09 9.16 -5.11
N GLY A 159 -1.12 9.73 -5.07
CA GLY A 159 -1.51 10.87 -5.93
C GLY A 159 -1.74 12.16 -5.13
N ILE A 160 -1.46 13.29 -5.76
CA ILE A 160 -1.71 14.64 -5.21
C ILE A 160 -2.81 15.33 -6.02
N GLY A 161 -3.66 16.10 -5.34
CA GLY A 161 -4.62 16.99 -5.99
C GLY A 161 -5.96 16.32 -6.33
N GLY A 162 -6.34 15.29 -5.57
CA GLY A 162 -7.59 14.54 -5.74
C GLY A 162 -7.39 13.23 -6.49
N PRO A 163 -8.47 12.59 -7.01
CA PRO A 163 -8.39 11.34 -7.74
C PRO A 163 -7.52 11.52 -8.99
N ALA A 164 -6.20 11.32 -8.86
CA ALA A 164 -5.29 11.44 -9.97
C ALA A 164 -5.72 10.36 -10.95
N THR A 165 -6.32 10.81 -12.05
CA THR A 165 -6.78 9.93 -13.10
C THR A 165 -5.50 9.33 -13.68
N VAL A 166 -5.20 8.08 -13.33
CA VAL A 166 -4.52 7.21 -14.29
C VAL A 166 -5.54 7.09 -15.40
N ALA A 167 -5.48 8.03 -16.36
CA ALA A 167 -6.32 7.88 -17.52
C ALA A 167 -5.92 6.54 -18.08
N ALA A 168 -6.90 5.63 -18.15
CA ALA A 168 -6.74 4.40 -18.89
C ALA A 168 -6.04 4.76 -20.21
N ILE A 169 -5.33 3.80 -20.79
CA ILE A 169 -4.82 3.88 -22.16
C ILE A 169 -6.03 3.86 -23.13
N ALA A 170 -7.03 4.69 -22.87
CA ALA A 170 -8.05 5.13 -23.77
C ALA A 170 -7.34 6.13 -24.66
N THR A 171 -6.89 5.62 -25.80
CA THR A 171 -6.67 6.45 -26.97
C THR A 171 -7.88 7.38 -27.13
N GLU A 172 -7.67 8.64 -27.51
CA GLU A 172 -8.77 9.53 -27.90
C GLU A 172 -9.71 8.88 -28.94
N GLU A 173 -9.22 7.87 -29.67
CA GLU A 173 -10.02 7.02 -30.57
C GLU A 173 -11.06 6.16 -29.84
N ALA A 174 -10.78 5.61 -28.65
CA ALA A 174 -11.77 4.82 -27.89
C ALA A 174 -12.98 5.67 -27.45
N ALA A 175 -12.75 6.93 -27.10
CA ALA A 175 -13.82 7.88 -26.78
C ALA A 175 -14.64 8.29 -28.03
N LYS A 176 -14.02 8.30 -29.23
CA LYS A 176 -14.71 8.59 -30.50
C LYS A 176 -15.51 7.41 -31.05
N ILE A 177 -15.07 6.17 -30.81
CA ILE A 177 -15.68 4.96 -31.39
C ILE A 177 -16.99 4.60 -30.67
N ASN A 178 -17.07 4.79 -29.35
CA ASN A 178 -18.23 4.34 -28.58
C ASN A 178 -19.26 5.43 -28.28
N GLY A 179 -18.97 6.72 -28.54
CA GLY A 179 -19.87 7.83 -28.22
C GLY A 179 -20.15 8.02 -26.72
N GLU A 180 -19.61 7.14 -25.88
CA GLU A 180 -19.66 7.20 -24.45
C GLU A 180 -18.47 8.01 -23.97
N THR A 181 -18.75 9.11 -23.27
CA THR A 181 -17.74 9.77 -22.44
C THR A 181 -17.30 8.73 -21.44
N LEU A 182 -16.10 8.16 -21.60
CA LEU A 182 -15.54 7.28 -20.58
C LEU A 182 -15.69 8.02 -19.26
N PRO A 183 -16.38 7.44 -18.24
CA PRO A 183 -16.54 8.13 -16.99
C PRO A 183 -15.15 8.49 -16.51
N ARG A 184 -14.91 9.80 -16.40
CA ARG A 184 -13.65 10.42 -15.96
C ARG A 184 -13.31 10.04 -14.49
N GLU A 185 -14.12 9.17 -13.91
CA GLU A 185 -14.22 8.76 -12.52
C GLU A 185 -14.12 7.22 -12.39
N SER A 186 -13.41 6.52 -13.29
CA SER A 186 -13.06 5.12 -13.01
C SER A 186 -12.01 5.09 -11.89
N ARG A 187 -12.48 4.73 -10.69
CA ARG A 187 -11.77 4.69 -9.41
C ARG A 187 -10.32 4.18 -9.55
N ASN A 188 -9.43 4.98 -9.02
CA ASN A 188 -8.01 5.04 -9.39
C ASN A 188 -7.20 3.91 -8.78
N GLY A 189 -6.24 3.38 -9.54
CA GLY A 189 -5.21 2.46 -9.06
C GLY A 189 -4.23 3.10 -8.07
N LEU A 190 -4.67 3.97 -7.17
CA LEU A 190 -3.83 4.60 -6.16
C LEU A 190 -4.05 3.91 -4.81
N ASP A 191 -2.99 3.85 -4.02
CA ASP A 191 -3.05 3.32 -2.66
C ASP A 191 -3.34 4.44 -1.66
N LEU A 192 -2.91 5.67 -1.95
CA LEU A 192 -3.10 6.85 -1.11
C LEU A 192 -3.32 8.10 -1.98
N THR A 193 -4.07 9.05 -1.45
CA THR A 193 -4.28 10.37 -2.06
C THR A 193 -4.15 11.46 -1.02
N SER A 194 -3.57 12.60 -1.41
CA SER A 194 -3.50 13.80 -0.57
C SER A 194 -3.83 15.04 -1.40
N GLU A 195 -4.10 16.16 -0.73
CA GLU A 195 -4.41 17.42 -1.41
C GLU A 195 -3.15 18.25 -1.71
N THR A 196 -2.12 18.11 -0.86
CA THR A 196 -0.92 18.95 -0.90
C THR A 196 0.38 18.15 -0.86
N LEU A 197 1.47 18.76 -1.32
CA LEU A 197 2.82 18.18 -1.25
C LEU A 197 3.23 17.90 0.20
N GLU A 198 2.94 18.83 1.11
CA GLU A 198 3.27 18.72 2.52
C GLU A 198 2.54 17.55 3.19
N GLU A 199 1.25 17.39 2.89
CA GLU A 199 0.44 16.26 3.37
C GLU A 199 0.95 14.93 2.78
N THR A 200 1.29 14.89 1.50
CA THR A 200 1.90 13.69 0.89
C THR A 200 3.23 13.37 1.52
N ALA A 201 4.09 14.35 1.79
CA ALA A 201 5.36 14.13 2.46
C ALA A 201 5.18 13.55 3.87
N GLN A 202 4.17 14.03 4.62
CA GLN A 202 3.79 13.45 5.92
C GLN A 202 3.28 12.01 5.78
N THR A 203 2.46 11.74 4.77
CA THR A 203 1.95 10.40 4.46
C THR A 203 3.08 9.43 4.10
N VAL A 204 4.05 9.86 3.27
CA VAL A 204 5.24 9.07 2.93
C VAL A 204 6.08 8.79 4.18
N ARG A 205 6.29 9.79 5.04
CA ARG A 205 6.98 9.63 6.34
C ARG A 205 6.25 8.64 7.26
N ALA A 206 4.92 8.68 7.29
CA ALA A 206 4.11 7.74 8.06
C ALA A 206 4.23 6.33 7.48
N LEU A 207 4.05 6.16 6.18
CA LEU A 207 4.18 4.88 5.47
C LEU A 207 5.55 4.23 5.70
N LEU A 208 6.64 4.98 5.47
CA LEU A 208 8.00 4.48 5.72
C LEU A 208 8.23 4.11 7.18
N SER A 209 7.52 4.72 8.13
CA SER A 209 7.62 4.35 9.54
C SER A 209 7.11 2.93 9.82
N TYR A 210 6.24 2.37 8.98
CA TYR A 210 5.76 0.99 9.11
C TYR A 210 6.67 -0.02 8.38
N LEU A 211 7.42 0.44 7.37
CA LEU A 211 8.20 -0.44 6.50
C LEU A 211 9.65 -0.59 6.95
N PRO A 212 10.26 -1.78 6.79
CA PRO A 212 11.70 -1.97 6.94
C PRO A 212 12.47 -1.22 5.84
N SER A 213 13.80 -1.09 5.96
CA SER A 213 14.59 -0.45 4.89
C SER A 213 14.73 -1.36 3.66
N ASN A 214 14.68 -2.67 3.88
CA ASN A 214 14.69 -3.71 2.86
C ASN A 214 14.10 -5.02 3.43
N ASN A 215 13.84 -5.99 2.56
CA ASN A 215 13.24 -7.30 2.89
C ASN A 215 14.07 -8.19 3.83
N ARG A 216 15.35 -7.88 4.10
CA ARG A 216 16.21 -8.62 5.04
C ARG A 216 16.19 -8.05 6.45
N THR A 217 15.57 -6.87 6.62
CA THR A 217 15.44 -6.20 7.90
C THR A 217 14.02 -6.31 8.43
N ARG A 218 13.88 -6.26 9.76
CA ARG A 218 12.56 -6.24 10.39
C ARG A 218 11.95 -4.84 10.33
N PRO A 219 10.61 -4.73 10.29
CA PRO A 219 9.93 -3.47 10.47
C PRO A 219 10.38 -2.75 11.76
N PRO A 220 10.49 -1.41 11.75
CA PRO A 220 10.96 -0.66 12.91
C PRO A 220 9.91 -0.69 14.04
N ALA A 221 10.24 -1.38 15.13
CA ALA A 221 9.42 -1.37 16.34
C ALA A 221 9.66 -0.10 17.16
N LEU A 222 8.58 0.48 17.68
CA LEU A 222 8.64 1.54 18.68
C LEU A 222 8.78 0.94 20.08
N PRO A 223 9.44 1.65 21.02
CA PRO A 223 9.46 1.24 22.42
C PRO A 223 8.02 1.08 22.94
N TYR A 224 7.76 -0.05 23.59
CA TYR A 224 6.48 -0.34 24.22
C TYR A 224 6.73 -1.03 25.56
N THR A 225 6.00 -0.59 26.58
CA THR A 225 5.98 -1.23 27.89
C THR A 225 4.56 -1.71 28.12
N TYR A 226 4.40 -3.02 28.31
CA TYR A 226 3.10 -3.60 28.61
C TYR A 226 2.68 -3.19 30.02
N ASP A 227 1.47 -2.63 30.13
CA ASP A 227 0.86 -2.23 31.39
C ASP A 227 -0.54 -2.84 31.48
N GLU A 228 -0.63 -3.97 32.18
CA GLU A 228 -1.87 -4.76 32.30
C GLU A 228 -3.03 -3.93 32.89
N GLU A 229 -2.74 -3.03 33.83
CA GLU A 229 -3.76 -2.17 34.44
C GLU A 229 -4.27 -1.14 33.43
N ALA A 230 -3.38 -0.53 32.65
CA ALA A 230 -3.77 0.40 31.58
C ALA A 230 -4.57 -0.30 30.46
N GLU A 231 -4.16 -1.51 30.07
CA GLU A 231 -4.85 -2.29 29.04
C GLU A 231 -6.25 -2.74 29.48
N THR A 232 -6.39 -3.12 30.76
CA THR A 232 -7.67 -3.54 31.33
C THR A 232 -8.58 -2.35 31.62
N ALA A 233 -8.02 -1.24 32.11
CA ALA A 233 -8.75 0.00 32.42
C ALA A 233 -9.17 0.79 31.18
N SER A 234 -8.43 0.64 30.07
CA SER A 234 -8.73 1.27 28.77
C SER A 234 -10.17 1.02 28.33
N GLY A 235 -10.75 -0.16 28.64
CA GLY A 235 -12.14 -0.49 28.31
C GLY A 235 -12.47 -0.44 26.82
N GLN A 236 -11.50 -0.14 25.95
CA GLN A 236 -11.67 0.08 24.51
C GLN A 236 -12.17 -1.18 23.81
N THR A 237 -11.73 -2.37 24.25
CA THR A 237 -12.22 -3.64 23.72
C THR A 237 -13.65 -3.95 24.16
N THR A 238 -14.05 -3.54 25.36
CA THR A 238 -15.45 -3.63 25.81
C THR A 238 -16.37 -2.63 25.10
N ALA A 239 -15.87 -1.43 24.75
CA ALA A 239 -16.61 -0.46 23.96
C ALA A 239 -16.85 -0.93 22.51
N ALA A 240 -15.82 -1.49 21.87
CA ALA A 240 -15.92 -2.08 20.55
C ALA A 240 -16.95 -3.22 20.48
N LEU A 241 -17.07 -4.01 21.55
CA LEU A 241 -18.07 -5.09 21.65
C LEU A 241 -19.50 -4.59 21.90
N LEU A 242 -19.69 -3.38 22.42
CA LEU A 242 -21.02 -2.81 22.65
C LEU A 242 -21.71 -2.40 21.35
N GLU A 243 -20.96 -2.14 20.28
CA GLU A 243 -21.50 -1.79 18.96
C GLU A 243 -21.83 -3.02 18.09
N ILE A 244 -21.24 -4.19 18.39
CA ILE A 244 -21.54 -5.43 17.68
C ILE A 244 -22.86 -6.01 18.21
N ASN A 245 -23.98 -5.54 17.65
CA ASN A 245 -25.30 -6.10 17.97
C ASN A 245 -25.40 -7.53 17.42
N THR A 246 -25.46 -8.51 18.32
CA THR A 246 -25.55 -9.94 17.97
C THR A 246 -26.96 -10.39 17.59
N LEU A 247 -27.98 -9.55 17.81
CA LEU A 247 -29.38 -9.98 17.74
C LEU A 247 -30.06 -9.67 16.40
N GLU A 248 -29.56 -8.72 15.60
CA GLU A 248 -30.34 -8.18 14.47
C GLU A 248 -29.66 -8.19 13.09
N ASN A 249 -28.51 -8.84 12.90
CA ASN A 249 -27.76 -8.86 11.62
C ASN A 249 -27.52 -7.45 11.02
N GLU A 250 -27.63 -6.40 11.83
CA GLU A 250 -27.45 -5.04 11.38
C GLU A 250 -25.97 -4.82 10.99
N PRO A 251 -25.73 -4.04 9.93
CA PRO A 251 -24.38 -3.64 9.58
C PRO A 251 -23.85 -2.65 10.63
N TYR A 252 -22.56 -2.74 10.95
CA TYR A 252 -21.89 -1.90 11.96
C TYR A 252 -20.47 -1.56 11.48
N ASP A 253 -19.87 -0.55 12.11
CA ASP A 253 -18.51 -0.10 11.76
C ASP A 253 -17.44 -1.00 12.39
N LEU A 254 -16.99 -2.01 11.63
CA LEU A 254 -15.88 -2.85 12.06
C LEU A 254 -14.56 -2.05 12.16
N SER A 255 -14.41 -0.95 11.41
CA SER A 255 -13.21 -0.11 11.48
C SER A 255 -13.07 0.58 12.84
N ALA A 256 -14.18 1.03 13.42
CA ALA A 256 -14.20 1.57 14.77
C ALA A 256 -13.70 0.54 15.80
N THR A 257 -14.16 -0.72 15.67
CA THR A 257 -13.70 -1.84 16.49
C THR A 257 -12.21 -2.09 16.32
N VAL A 258 -11.70 -2.15 15.08
CA VAL A 258 -10.29 -2.37 14.79
C VAL A 258 -9.40 -1.28 15.40
N ARG A 259 -9.84 -0.01 15.36
CA ARG A 259 -9.11 1.09 16.00
C ARG A 259 -8.92 0.91 17.51
N CYS A 260 -9.80 0.18 18.19
CA CYS A 260 -9.64 -0.14 19.61
C CYS A 260 -8.52 -1.17 19.91
N PHE A 261 -8.03 -1.89 18.90
CA PHE A 261 -6.92 -2.84 19.05
C PHE A 261 -5.55 -2.22 18.77
N VAL A 262 -5.50 -1.14 18.01
CA VAL A 262 -4.24 -0.53 17.54
C VAL A 262 -3.77 0.59 18.44
N ASP A 263 -2.46 0.78 18.51
CA ASP A 263 -1.81 1.82 19.30
C ASP A 263 -2.31 3.21 18.87
N PHE A 264 -2.71 4.03 19.83
CA PHE A 264 -3.22 5.39 19.61
C PHE A 264 -4.40 5.51 18.64
N GLN A 265 -5.09 4.39 18.34
CA GLN A 265 -6.16 4.33 17.33
C GLN A 265 -5.68 4.74 15.92
N ASP A 266 -4.37 4.72 15.68
CA ASP A 266 -3.74 5.12 14.44
C ASP A 266 -3.72 3.95 13.45
N LEU A 267 -4.46 4.11 12.36
CA LEU A 267 -4.60 3.15 11.27
C LEU A 267 -4.43 3.91 9.95
N LEU A 268 -3.33 3.62 9.25
CA LEU A 268 -3.05 4.12 7.92
C LEU A 268 -3.75 3.21 6.90
N THR A 269 -5.00 3.54 6.57
CA THR A 269 -5.78 2.82 5.55
C THR A 269 -5.22 3.08 4.15
N LEU A 270 -5.11 2.03 3.34
CA LEU A 270 -4.74 2.09 1.93
C LEU A 270 -5.96 1.76 1.06
N GLY A 271 -6.01 2.38 -0.11
CA GLY A 271 -7.10 2.25 -1.08
C GLY A 271 -7.81 3.57 -1.30
N ASN A 272 -8.97 3.50 -1.94
CA ASN A 272 -9.76 4.69 -2.27
C ASN A 272 -10.35 5.32 -1.01
N ALA A 273 -10.67 6.62 -1.08
CA ALA A 273 -11.42 7.31 -0.03
C ALA A 273 -12.86 6.77 0.14
N GLU A 274 -13.33 5.97 -0.81
CA GLU A 274 -14.64 5.36 -0.75
C GLU A 274 -14.61 4.03 0.01
N PRO A 275 -15.66 3.74 0.81
CA PRO A 275 -15.80 2.45 1.48
C PRO A 275 -15.73 1.29 0.49
N ALA A 276 -14.91 0.29 0.81
CA ALA A 276 -14.77 -0.95 0.05
C ALA A 276 -15.13 -2.14 0.94
N ALA A 277 -15.59 -3.24 0.33
CA ALA A 277 -15.97 -4.43 1.09
C ALA A 277 -14.80 -5.01 1.90
N LEU A 278 -13.57 -4.89 1.38
CA LEU A 278 -12.33 -5.15 2.11
C LEU A 278 -11.49 -3.88 2.18
N ASN A 279 -11.08 -3.53 3.39
CA ASN A 279 -10.15 -2.44 3.65
C ASN A 279 -8.84 -3.01 4.19
N VAL A 280 -7.74 -2.39 3.80
CA VAL A 280 -6.39 -2.79 4.24
C VAL A 280 -5.63 -1.59 4.73
N GLY A 281 -4.64 -1.80 5.60
CA GLY A 281 -3.86 -0.69 6.13
C GLY A 281 -2.75 -1.12 7.07
N PHE A 282 -1.90 -0.17 7.44
CA PHE A 282 -0.85 -0.41 8.44
C PHE A 282 -1.23 0.19 9.78
N ALA A 283 -0.88 -0.52 10.85
CA ALA A 283 -1.06 -0.05 12.21
C ALA A 283 0.10 -0.50 13.09
N ARG A 284 0.08 -0.10 14.37
CA ARG A 284 0.96 -0.68 15.38
C ARG A 284 0.17 -1.35 16.48
N ILE A 285 0.71 -2.44 16.99
CA ILE A 285 0.22 -3.09 18.21
C ILE A 285 1.43 -3.35 19.10
N ALA A 286 1.41 -2.80 20.30
CA ALA A 286 2.54 -2.88 21.23
C ALA A 286 3.87 -2.40 20.59
N GLY A 287 3.80 -1.28 19.86
CA GLY A 287 4.91 -0.65 19.16
C GLY A 287 5.32 -1.34 17.86
N ARG A 288 4.77 -2.51 17.52
CA ARG A 288 5.16 -3.29 16.34
C ARG A 288 4.30 -2.97 15.13
N PRO A 289 4.89 -2.64 13.96
CA PRO A 289 4.14 -2.52 12.72
C PRO A 289 3.44 -3.83 12.33
N VAL A 290 2.17 -3.74 11.98
CA VAL A 290 1.35 -4.85 11.49
C VAL A 290 0.54 -4.41 10.27
N GLY A 291 0.27 -5.37 9.37
CA GLY A 291 -0.72 -5.23 8.32
C GLY A 291 -2.10 -5.63 8.82
N ILE A 292 -3.09 -4.79 8.59
CA ILE A 292 -4.49 -5.04 8.92
C ILE A 292 -5.25 -5.31 7.63
N VAL A 293 -6.05 -6.37 7.64
CA VAL A 293 -7.10 -6.60 6.65
C VAL A 293 -8.41 -6.67 7.40
N GLN A 294 -9.43 -5.96 6.93
CA GLN A 294 -10.76 -5.99 7.54
C GLN A 294 -11.84 -6.02 6.48
N SER A 295 -12.88 -6.83 6.69
CA SER A 295 -14.13 -6.68 5.95
C SER A 295 -14.93 -5.49 6.49
N ASP A 296 -15.75 -4.86 5.65
CA ASP A 296 -16.63 -3.77 6.06
C ASP A 296 -18.10 -4.15 5.93
N PRO A 297 -18.79 -4.49 7.04
CA PRO A 297 -20.22 -4.79 7.02
C PRO A 297 -21.10 -3.63 6.54
N LEU A 298 -20.64 -2.37 6.60
CA LEU A 298 -21.38 -1.21 6.10
C LEU A 298 -21.40 -1.14 4.57
N THR A 299 -20.44 -1.80 3.90
CA THR A 299 -20.33 -1.84 2.44
C THR A 299 -20.81 -3.19 1.92
N ASP A 300 -21.88 -3.18 1.11
CA ASP A 300 -22.49 -4.39 0.53
C ASP A 300 -22.74 -5.52 1.55
N LEU A 301 -23.08 -5.16 2.80
CA LEU A 301 -23.27 -6.11 3.91
C LEU A 301 -22.04 -7.01 4.19
N GLY A 302 -20.84 -6.54 3.85
CA GLY A 302 -19.58 -7.28 3.99
C GLY A 302 -19.32 -8.33 2.90
N HIS A 303 -20.13 -8.37 1.84
CA HIS A 303 -19.90 -9.31 0.74
C HIS A 303 -18.67 -8.95 -0.07
N LEU A 304 -17.92 -9.95 -0.49
CA LEU A 304 -16.64 -9.77 -1.15
C LEU A 304 -16.81 -9.41 -2.64
N ASP A 305 -16.12 -8.35 -3.08
CA ASP A 305 -16.07 -7.91 -4.47
C ASP A 305 -14.70 -8.15 -5.12
N SER A 306 -14.66 -8.23 -6.45
CA SER A 306 -13.42 -8.49 -7.20
C SER A 306 -12.34 -7.45 -6.99
N THR A 307 -12.71 -6.18 -6.82
CA THR A 307 -11.77 -5.06 -6.75
C THR A 307 -11.04 -5.04 -5.42
N SER A 308 -11.77 -5.16 -4.31
CA SER A 308 -11.20 -5.19 -2.96
C SER A 308 -10.39 -6.48 -2.72
N MET A 309 -10.78 -7.61 -3.31
CA MET A 309 -9.98 -8.85 -3.25
C MET A 309 -8.62 -8.72 -3.97
N ARG A 310 -8.57 -8.02 -5.12
CA ARG A 310 -7.31 -7.76 -5.85
C ARG A 310 -6.37 -6.86 -5.06
N SER A 311 -6.88 -5.76 -4.50
CA SER A 311 -6.07 -4.84 -3.68
C SER A 311 -5.57 -5.54 -2.42
N THR A 312 -6.43 -6.30 -1.74
CA THR A 312 -6.06 -7.09 -0.55
C THR A 312 -4.97 -8.12 -0.87
N SER A 313 -5.08 -8.84 -2.00
CA SER A 313 -4.06 -9.80 -2.43
C SER A 313 -2.69 -9.15 -2.64
N ARG A 314 -2.65 -7.94 -3.22
CA ARG A 314 -1.40 -7.17 -3.37
C ARG A 314 -0.86 -6.73 -2.01
N PHE A 315 -1.71 -6.24 -1.13
CA PHE A 315 -1.32 -5.82 0.22
C PHE A 315 -0.72 -6.96 1.05
N LEU A 316 -1.33 -8.15 1.01
CA LEU A 316 -0.81 -9.33 1.69
C LEU A 316 0.58 -9.73 1.18
N ARG A 317 0.83 -9.63 -0.14
CA ARG A 317 2.18 -9.85 -0.71
C ARG A 317 3.19 -8.84 -0.19
N LEU A 318 2.81 -7.57 -0.07
CA LEU A 318 3.68 -6.53 0.48
C LEU A 318 4.00 -6.79 1.95
N CYS A 319 3.01 -7.20 2.74
CA CYS A 319 3.23 -7.54 4.14
C CYS A 319 4.19 -8.72 4.29
N ASP A 320 3.99 -9.80 3.52
CA ASP A 320 4.88 -10.97 3.53
C ASP A 320 6.31 -10.61 3.12
N THR A 321 6.44 -9.84 2.03
CA THR A 321 7.72 -9.36 1.50
C THR A 321 8.52 -8.55 2.52
N TYR A 322 7.84 -7.67 3.24
CA TYR A 322 8.45 -6.73 4.18
C TYR A 322 8.35 -7.17 5.64
N ASN A 323 8.12 -8.47 5.88
CA ASN A 323 8.13 -9.11 7.20
C ASN A 323 7.14 -8.48 8.20
N LEU A 324 5.98 -8.03 7.72
CA LEU A 324 4.92 -7.48 8.53
C LEU A 324 3.93 -8.58 8.93
N PRO A 325 3.72 -8.83 10.23
CA PRO A 325 2.62 -9.68 10.69
C PRO A 325 1.28 -9.17 10.16
N VAL A 326 0.37 -10.09 9.85
CA VAL A 326 -0.96 -9.76 9.33
C VAL A 326 -2.03 -10.11 10.36
N ILE A 327 -2.99 -9.21 10.53
CA ILE A 327 -4.17 -9.42 11.36
C ILE A 327 -5.40 -9.25 10.47
N SER A 328 -6.20 -10.31 10.35
CA SER A 328 -7.40 -10.34 9.52
C SER A 328 -8.66 -10.27 10.38
N PHE A 329 -9.35 -9.14 10.39
CA PHE A 329 -10.63 -8.95 11.05
C PHE A 329 -11.76 -9.33 10.08
N THR A 330 -12.51 -10.38 10.42
CA THR A 330 -13.46 -11.02 9.50
C THR A 330 -14.88 -10.94 10.02
N ASP A 331 -15.74 -10.38 9.16
CA ASP A 331 -17.20 -10.38 9.25
C ASP A 331 -17.81 -10.37 7.84
N ALA A 332 -17.35 -11.29 7.00
CA ALA A 332 -17.80 -11.41 5.62
C ALA A 332 -18.73 -12.64 5.47
N PRO A 333 -19.95 -12.50 4.95
CA PRO A 333 -20.83 -13.63 4.64
C PRO A 333 -20.40 -14.40 3.38
N GLY A 334 -19.41 -13.93 2.61
CA GLY A 334 -18.94 -14.56 1.37
C GLY A 334 -19.27 -13.73 0.14
N LEU A 335 -19.60 -14.39 -0.98
CA LEU A 335 -19.95 -13.72 -2.24
C LEU A 335 -21.42 -13.30 -2.28
N MET A 336 -21.71 -12.13 -2.84
CA MET A 336 -23.09 -11.63 -2.98
C MET A 336 -23.86 -12.43 -4.05
N PRO A 337 -25.01 -13.05 -3.72
CA PRO A 337 -25.84 -13.73 -4.72
C PRO A 337 -26.42 -12.74 -5.73
N GLY A 338 -26.26 -13.02 -7.03
CA GLY A 338 -26.82 -12.16 -8.09
C GLY A 338 -26.09 -10.82 -8.26
N ALA A 339 -24.82 -10.75 -7.85
CA ALA A 339 -23.97 -9.59 -8.11
C ALA A 339 -23.96 -9.22 -9.59
N ALA A 340 -23.81 -7.92 -9.88
CA ALA A 340 -23.64 -7.43 -11.25
C ALA A 340 -22.28 -7.87 -11.86
N GLU A 341 -21.33 -8.28 -11.01
CA GLU A 341 -20.04 -8.80 -11.44
C GLU A 341 -20.16 -10.21 -12.03
N ASN A 342 -19.21 -10.55 -12.92
CA ASN A 342 -19.14 -11.88 -13.52
C ASN A 342 -18.72 -12.92 -12.47
N ASP A 343 -19.56 -13.94 -12.24
CA ASP A 343 -19.29 -15.07 -11.33
C ASP A 343 -17.90 -15.69 -11.53
N TYR A 344 -17.43 -15.79 -12.77
CA TYR A 344 -16.10 -16.34 -13.07
C TYR A 344 -14.96 -15.42 -12.59
N GLU A 345 -15.13 -14.11 -12.71
CA GLU A 345 -14.14 -13.13 -12.23
C GLU A 345 -14.07 -13.13 -10.70
N LEU A 346 -15.24 -13.13 -10.04
CA LEU A 346 -15.36 -13.27 -8.59
C LEU A 346 -14.66 -14.54 -8.08
N LEU A 347 -14.97 -15.71 -8.66
CA LEU A 347 -14.36 -16.97 -8.27
C LEU A 347 -12.84 -16.98 -8.47
N LYS A 348 -12.36 -16.41 -9.58
CA LYS A 348 -10.92 -16.30 -9.85
C LYS A 348 -10.21 -15.43 -8.82
N ASN A 349 -10.79 -14.28 -8.46
CA ASN A 349 -10.21 -13.37 -7.48
C ASN A 349 -10.29 -13.96 -6.05
N MET A 350 -11.38 -14.63 -5.72
CA MET A 350 -11.54 -15.37 -4.46
C MET A 350 -10.46 -16.46 -4.32
N ALA A 351 -10.23 -17.25 -5.37
CA ALA A 351 -9.17 -18.27 -5.38
C ALA A 351 -7.77 -17.65 -5.21
N ALA A 352 -7.50 -16.51 -5.86
CA ALA A 352 -6.23 -15.80 -5.75
C ALA A 352 -5.97 -15.28 -4.33
N LEU A 353 -6.97 -14.66 -3.69
CA LEU A 353 -6.86 -14.16 -2.32
C LEU A 353 -6.69 -15.30 -1.31
N THR A 354 -7.49 -16.36 -1.47
CA THR A 354 -7.42 -17.59 -0.65
C THR A 354 -6.04 -18.25 -0.73
N ALA A 355 -5.44 -18.29 -1.92
CA ALA A 355 -4.09 -18.79 -2.14
C ALA A 355 -3.05 -17.87 -1.47
N GLN A 356 -3.21 -16.56 -1.59
CA GLN A 356 -2.29 -15.59 -0.99
C GLN A 356 -2.21 -15.74 0.53
N TYR A 357 -3.34 -15.84 1.24
CA TYR A 357 -3.36 -16.08 2.69
C TYR A 357 -2.63 -17.37 3.09
N ARG A 358 -2.75 -18.43 2.29
CA ARG A 358 -2.09 -19.72 2.54
C ARG A 358 -0.60 -19.72 2.25
N MET A 359 -0.15 -18.82 1.39
CA MET A 359 1.27 -18.65 1.04
C MET A 359 2.02 -17.75 2.02
N LEU A 360 1.32 -16.99 2.87
CA LEU A 360 1.95 -16.13 3.87
C LEU A 360 2.91 -16.92 4.76
N THR A 361 4.11 -16.38 4.90
CA THR A 361 5.17 -16.88 5.77
C THR A 361 5.34 -16.04 7.03
N VAL A 362 4.87 -14.79 6.98
CA VAL A 362 4.69 -13.92 8.15
C VAL A 362 3.56 -14.44 9.07
N PRO A 363 3.59 -14.11 10.38
CA PRO A 363 2.52 -14.47 11.29
C PRO A 363 1.16 -13.96 10.81
N LEU A 364 0.15 -14.84 10.82
CA LEU A 364 -1.24 -14.49 10.52
C LEU A 364 -2.13 -14.77 11.73
N VAL A 365 -2.77 -13.73 12.27
CA VAL A 365 -3.80 -13.84 13.30
C VAL A 365 -5.15 -13.49 12.67
N ALA A 366 -6.15 -14.36 12.82
CA ALA A 366 -7.52 -14.08 12.41
C ALA A 366 -8.36 -13.68 13.62
N VAL A 367 -9.14 -12.61 13.49
CA VAL A 367 -10.10 -12.14 14.48
C VAL A 367 -11.49 -12.21 13.88
N LEU A 368 -12.30 -13.15 14.38
CA LEU A 368 -13.68 -13.33 13.95
C LEU A 368 -14.60 -12.41 14.75
N ALA A 369 -15.28 -11.49 14.05
CA ALA A 369 -16.22 -10.57 14.70
C ALA A 369 -17.56 -11.26 15.01
N ARG A 370 -18.19 -11.85 13.99
CA ARG A 370 -19.40 -12.66 14.09
C ARG A 370 -19.17 -14.06 13.51
N PRO A 371 -20.06 -15.03 13.78
CA PRO A 371 -20.11 -16.27 13.00
C PRO A 371 -20.23 -15.92 11.51
N SER A 372 -19.23 -16.31 10.73
CA SER A 372 -19.14 -16.05 9.30
C SER A 372 -19.38 -17.36 8.53
N SER A 373 -19.80 -17.23 7.27
CA SER A 373 -19.99 -18.39 6.39
C SER A 373 -18.67 -19.10 6.11
N ASN A 374 -18.75 -20.34 5.63
CA ASN A 374 -17.57 -21.09 5.21
C ASN A 374 -16.78 -20.36 4.11
N ASP A 375 -17.46 -19.73 3.16
CA ASP A 375 -16.79 -19.07 2.03
C ASP A 375 -16.10 -17.77 2.48
N GLY A 376 -16.74 -17.00 3.37
CA GLY A 376 -16.14 -15.81 3.98
C GLY A 376 -14.90 -16.15 4.80
N THR A 377 -15.01 -17.13 5.71
CA THR A 377 -13.88 -17.59 6.53
C THR A 377 -12.73 -18.19 5.72
N LEU A 378 -13.02 -18.95 4.66
CA LEU A 378 -11.99 -19.49 3.78
C LEU A 378 -11.24 -18.41 3.01
N THR A 379 -11.98 -17.44 2.47
CA THR A 379 -11.43 -16.37 1.63
C THR A 379 -10.63 -15.36 2.44
N MET A 380 -11.10 -15.04 3.66
CA MET A 380 -10.44 -14.11 4.59
C MET A 380 -9.28 -14.73 5.38
N GLY A 381 -8.87 -15.95 5.03
CA GLY A 381 -7.68 -16.59 5.58
C GLY A 381 -7.83 -17.11 7.01
N VAL A 382 -9.04 -17.19 7.56
CA VAL A 382 -9.29 -17.63 8.93
C VAL A 382 -8.73 -19.04 9.17
N ASN A 383 -9.05 -19.98 8.27
CA ASN A 383 -8.56 -21.36 8.37
C ASN A 383 -7.07 -21.51 8.03
N ALA A 384 -6.45 -20.47 7.45
CA ALA A 384 -5.02 -20.42 7.19
C ALA A 384 -4.24 -19.73 8.31
N ALA A 385 -4.92 -19.10 9.27
CA ALA A 385 -4.30 -18.36 10.36
C ALA A 385 -3.52 -19.27 11.30
N ASP A 386 -2.43 -18.74 11.84
CA ASP A 386 -1.65 -19.42 12.88
C ASP A 386 -2.37 -19.40 14.23
N GLU A 387 -3.28 -18.44 14.40
CA GLU A 387 -4.16 -18.31 15.56
C GLU A 387 -5.49 -17.64 15.18
N ILE A 388 -6.58 -18.11 15.79
CA ILE A 388 -7.94 -17.60 15.59
C ILE A 388 -8.47 -17.10 16.93
N LEU A 389 -8.86 -15.83 16.98
CA LEU A 389 -9.47 -15.17 18.14
C LEU A 389 -10.91 -14.79 17.81
N HIS A 390 -11.79 -14.78 18.81
CA HIS A 390 -13.21 -14.44 18.63
C HIS A 390 -13.58 -13.19 19.43
N LEU A 391 -14.16 -12.18 18.78
CA LEU A 391 -14.65 -10.97 19.46
C LEU A 391 -15.87 -11.28 20.31
N LEU A 392 -16.88 -11.90 19.71
CA LEU A 392 -18.07 -12.36 20.40
C LEU A 392 -17.83 -13.71 21.10
N PRO A 393 -18.50 -13.97 22.23
CA PRO A 393 -18.52 -15.30 22.82
C PRO A 393 -19.08 -16.31 21.82
N ALA A 394 -18.55 -17.54 21.85
CA ALA A 394 -19.05 -18.65 21.03
C ALA A 394 -20.56 -18.84 21.26
N ASP A 395 -21.32 -18.95 20.18
CA ASP A 395 -22.76 -19.18 20.25
C ASP A 395 -23.00 -20.62 20.71
N GLU A 396 -23.63 -20.81 21.89
CA GLU A 396 -23.85 -22.13 22.50
C GLU A 396 -24.64 -23.09 21.58
N ASN A 397 -25.35 -22.55 20.57
CA ASN A 397 -26.15 -23.30 19.62
C ASN A 397 -25.41 -23.70 18.33
N SER A 398 -24.16 -23.28 18.13
CA SER A 398 -23.37 -23.65 16.95
C SER A 398 -22.55 -24.93 17.23
N PRO A 399 -22.88 -26.08 16.62
CA PRO A 399 -22.22 -27.35 16.92
C PRO A 399 -20.73 -27.39 16.54
N ALA A 400 -20.22 -26.37 15.82
CA ALA A 400 -18.82 -26.24 15.41
C ALA A 400 -17.93 -25.49 16.42
N GLN A 401 -18.48 -24.82 17.45
CA GLN A 401 -17.74 -23.91 18.33
C GLN A 401 -17.62 -24.40 19.79
N THR A 402 -17.61 -25.72 20.02
CA THR A 402 -17.60 -26.35 21.36
C THR A 402 -16.20 -26.54 21.98
N GLN A 403 -15.19 -25.80 21.53
CA GLN A 403 -13.87 -25.77 22.20
C GLN A 403 -13.55 -24.36 22.67
N THR A 404 -12.87 -24.28 23.81
CA THR A 404 -12.36 -23.08 24.49
C THR A 404 -11.55 -22.19 23.54
N THR A 405 -12.22 -21.41 22.70
CA THR A 405 -11.57 -20.49 21.77
C THR A 405 -11.21 -19.22 22.52
N PRO A 406 -9.96 -18.72 22.35
CA PRO A 406 -9.51 -17.53 23.04
C PRO A 406 -10.30 -16.29 22.58
N ARG A 407 -10.76 -15.51 23.56
CA ARG A 407 -11.43 -14.23 23.30
C ARG A 407 -10.44 -13.22 22.72
N ALA A 408 -10.86 -12.50 21.70
CA ALA A 408 -10.12 -11.38 21.14
C ALA A 408 -10.19 -10.20 22.13
N THR A 409 -9.07 -9.95 22.80
CA THR A 409 -8.81 -8.72 23.55
C THR A 409 -7.52 -8.13 23.02
N ARG A 410 -7.26 -6.85 23.29
CA ARG A 410 -5.98 -6.25 22.87
C ARG A 410 -4.80 -6.99 23.52
N ALA A 411 -4.95 -7.43 24.77
CA ALA A 411 -3.97 -8.24 25.48
C ALA A 411 -3.73 -9.61 24.82
N SER A 412 -4.79 -10.36 24.47
CA SER A 412 -4.61 -11.66 23.82
C SER A 412 -3.98 -11.51 22.43
N LEU A 413 -4.34 -10.47 21.69
CA LEU A 413 -3.70 -10.16 20.39
C LEU A 413 -2.20 -9.85 20.53
N ILE A 414 -1.80 -9.10 21.57
CA ILE A 414 -0.39 -8.84 21.87
C ILE A 414 0.35 -10.14 22.20
N GLU A 415 -0.23 -10.98 23.05
CA GLU A 415 0.36 -12.27 23.43
C GLU A 415 0.54 -13.18 22.21
N SER A 416 -0.48 -13.27 21.35
CA SER A 416 -0.45 -13.98 20.08
C SER A 416 0.71 -13.52 19.20
N LEU A 417 0.81 -12.21 18.95
CA LEU A 417 1.86 -11.64 18.10
C LEU A 417 3.26 -11.91 18.67
N LEU A 418 3.46 -11.69 19.97
CA LEU A 418 4.73 -11.95 20.66
C LEU A 418 5.16 -13.42 20.53
N ARG A 419 4.22 -14.33 20.75
CA ARG A 419 4.46 -15.78 20.67
C ARG A 419 4.81 -16.20 19.26
N LEU A 420 4.08 -15.71 18.26
CA LEU A 420 4.30 -16.05 16.85
C LEU A 420 5.61 -15.46 16.31
N GLU A 421 5.97 -14.23 16.70
CA GLU A 421 7.27 -13.63 16.36
C GLU A 421 8.44 -14.41 16.96
N HIS A 422 8.29 -14.87 18.21
CA HIS A 422 9.32 -15.70 18.83
C HIS A 422 9.50 -17.01 18.04
N LYS A 423 8.39 -17.65 17.65
CA LYS A 423 8.41 -18.88 16.84
C LYS A 423 9.10 -18.67 15.49
N THR A 424 8.79 -17.60 14.76
CA THR A 424 9.45 -17.29 13.47
C THR A 424 10.92 -16.90 13.65
N SER A 425 11.30 -16.28 14.77
CA SER A 425 12.70 -15.97 15.06
C SER A 425 13.56 -17.22 15.35
N VAL A 426 12.98 -18.23 16.00
CA VAL A 426 13.69 -19.46 16.42
C VAL A 426 13.73 -20.49 15.29
N LEU A 427 12.63 -20.65 14.55
CA LEU A 427 12.49 -21.70 13.53
C LEU A 427 12.72 -21.20 12.09
N GLY A 428 12.91 -19.89 11.92
CA GLY A 428 12.85 -19.23 10.61
C GLY A 428 11.42 -19.10 10.09
N PRO A 429 11.21 -18.41 8.95
CA PRO A 429 9.91 -18.38 8.30
C PRO A 429 9.50 -19.80 7.89
N ALA A 430 8.54 -20.36 8.61
CA ALA A 430 8.00 -21.67 8.29
C ALA A 430 7.03 -21.51 7.13
N ARG A 431 7.41 -21.96 5.92
CA ARG A 431 6.42 -22.12 4.84
C ARG A 431 5.38 -23.11 5.34
N LYS A 432 4.10 -22.68 5.36
CA LYS A 432 2.95 -23.53 5.75
C LYS A 432 2.87 -24.81 4.92
N TYR A 433 3.46 -24.80 3.71
CA TYR A 433 3.57 -25.94 2.81
C TYR A 433 5.02 -26.12 2.33
N PRO A 434 5.85 -26.91 3.03
CA PRO A 434 7.22 -27.19 2.60
C PRO A 434 7.19 -28.12 1.38
N GLY A 435 7.34 -27.55 0.17
CA GLY A 435 7.34 -28.30 -1.09
C GLY A 435 6.78 -27.54 -2.30
N LEU A 436 6.02 -26.46 -2.07
CA LEU A 436 5.65 -25.52 -3.13
C LEU A 436 6.86 -24.65 -3.46
N VAL A 437 7.61 -25.05 -4.48
CA VAL A 437 8.61 -24.21 -5.17
C VAL A 437 7.83 -23.18 -5.98
N GLN A 438 8.24 -21.91 -5.88
CA GLN A 438 7.64 -20.78 -6.62
C GLN A 438 7.87 -20.91 -8.12
#